data_AF-A0A355EL72-F1
#
_entry.id   AF-A0A355EL72-F1
#
_cell.length_a   1.000
_cell.length_b   1.000
_cell.length_c   1.000
_cell.angle_alpha   90.00
_cell.angle_beta   90.00
_cell.angle_gamma   90.00
#
_symmetry.space_group_name_H-M   'P 1'
#
loop_
_entity.id
_entity.type
_entity.pdbx_description
1 polymer ?
#
loop_
_entity_poly.entity_id
_entity_poly.type
_entity_poly.pdbx_seq_one_letter_code
_entity_poly.pdbx_strand_id
1 'polypeptide(L)' 'MYKKTVLDNGITVVTESIAYYSTVSIGIWWKAGSRYETAGNNGISHFIEHMLFKGTKGRTAYD' A
#
# COMPACT_ATOMS: atom_id res chain seq x y z
N MET A 1 -5.02 -20.94 5.35
CA MET A 1 -6.30 -20.33 5.78
C MET A 1 -5.97 -18.91 6.18
N TYR A 2 -6.62 -17.93 5.57
CA TYR A 2 -6.35 -16.53 5.85
C TYR A 2 -7.18 -16.03 7.05
N LYS A 3 -6.61 -15.10 7.82
CA LYS A 3 -7.28 -14.37 8.89
C LYS A 3 -7.55 -12.95 8.43
N LYS A 4 -8.76 -12.46 8.69
CA LYS A 4 -9.16 -11.07 8.44
C LYS A 4 -9.40 -10.37 9.78
N THR A 5 -8.74 -9.24 9.98
CA THR A 5 -8.90 -8.37 11.15
C THR A 5 -9.28 -6.97 10.66
N VAL A 6 -10.30 -6.36 11.24
CA VAL A 6 -10.64 -4.95 10.99
C VAL A 6 -10.20 -4.16 12.22
N LEU A 7 -9.33 -3.17 12.04
CA LEU A 7 -8.85 -2.29 13.10
C LEU A 7 -9.90 -1.22 13.43
N ASP A 8 -9.79 -0.59 14.60
CA ASP A 8 -10.74 0.43 15.07
C ASP A 8 -10.84 1.64 14.14
N ASN A 9 -9.79 1.92 13.35
CA ASN A 9 -9.77 2.98 12.34
C ASN A 9 -10.35 2.54 10.97
N GLY A 10 -10.89 1.33 10.86
CA GLY A 10 -11.51 0.78 9.66
C GLY A 10 -10.55 0.09 8.68
N ILE A 11 -9.23 0.09 8.94
CA ILE A 11 -8.27 -0.63 8.08
C ILE A 11 -8.50 -2.14 8.20
N THR A 12 -8.58 -2.82 7.07
CA THR A 12 -8.65 -4.27 7.00
C THR A 12 -7.26 -4.86 6.81
N VAL A 13 -6.84 -5.71 7.76
CA VAL A 13 -5.60 -6.48 7.69
C VAL A 13 -5.94 -7.93 7.36
N VAL A 14 -5.38 -8.44 6.26
CA VAL A 14 -5.50 -9.85 5.86
C VAL A 14 -4.14 -10.51 6.03
N THR A 15 -4.08 -11.59 6.79
CA THR A 15 -2.85 -12.34 7.04
C THR A 15 -3.03 -13.82 6.72
N GLU A 16 -1.97 -14.46 6.27
CA GLU A 16 -1.91 -15.92 6.16
C GLU A 16 -0.58 -16.37 6.76
N SER A 17 -0.64 -17.27 7.74
CA SER A 17 0.55 -17.84 8.37
C SER A 17 0.87 -19.17 7.71
N ILE A 18 2.11 -19.30 7.24
CA ILE A 18 2.60 -20.50 6.58
C ILE A 18 3.88 -20.92 7.31
N ALA A 19 3.74 -21.89 8.22
CA ALA A 19 4.78 -22.21 9.22
C ALA A 19 6.13 -22.65 8.64
N TYR A 20 6.15 -23.16 7.42
CA TYR A 20 7.35 -23.70 6.77
C TYR A 20 8.10 -22.70 5.87
N TYR A 21 7.63 -21.45 5.75
CA TYR A 21 8.38 -20.38 5.09
C TYR A 21 9.08 -19.50 6.11
N SER A 22 10.36 -19.16 5.84
CA SER A 22 11.16 -18.22 6.64
C SER A 22 11.17 -16.79 6.07
N THR A 23 10.29 -16.51 5.12
CA THR A 23 10.15 -15.19 4.48
C THR A 23 8.72 -14.67 4.66
N VAL A 24 8.57 -13.37 4.49
CA VAL A 24 7.26 -12.70 4.53
C VAL A 24 7.12 -11.77 3.34
N SER A 25 5.92 -11.69 2.79
CA SER A 25 5.52 -10.66 1.83
C SER A 25 4.51 -9.74 2.49
N ILE A 26 4.71 -8.44 2.34
CA ILE A 26 3.82 -7.42 2.89
C ILE A 26 3.45 -6.49 1.73
N GLY A 27 2.15 -6.25 1.56
CA GLY A 27 1.63 -5.28 0.62
C GLY A 27 0.68 -4.31 1.33
N ILE A 28 0.47 -3.15 0.71
CA ILE A 28 -0.55 -2.19 1.12
C ILE A 28 -1.40 -1.89 -0.11
N TRP A 29 -2.71 -1.98 0.04
CA TRP A 29 -3.66 -1.80 -1.06
C TRP A 29 -4.57 -0.61 -0.76
N TRP A 30 -4.67 0.29 -1.73
CA TRP A 30 -5.63 1.38 -1.71
C TRP A 30 -6.73 1.13 -2.74
N LYS A 31 -7.97 1.46 -2.36
CA LYS A 31 -9.08 1.52 -3.31
C LYS A 31 -9.06 2.85 -4.07
N ALA A 32 -7.99 3.07 -4.83
CA ALA A 32 -7.73 4.25 -5.64
C ALA A 32 -7.10 3.85 -6.98
N GLY A 33 -6.98 4.79 -7.92
CA GLY A 33 -6.43 4.55 -9.26
C GLY A 33 -7.07 5.46 -10.30
N SER A 34 -6.62 5.38 -11.56
CA SER A 34 -7.04 6.26 -12.66
C SER A 34 -8.55 6.34 -12.87
N ARG A 35 -9.29 5.28 -12.54
CA ARG A 35 -10.77 5.27 -12.56
C ARG A 35 -11.40 6.33 -11.66
N TYR A 36 -10.74 6.70 -10.56
CA TYR A 36 -11.22 7.68 -9.59
C TYR A 36 -10.73 9.11 -9.90
N GLU A 37 -10.00 9.28 -11.00
CA GLU A 37 -9.45 10.57 -11.41
C GLU A 37 -10.45 11.34 -12.29
N THR A 38 -10.24 12.65 -12.33
CA THR A 38 -10.93 13.60 -13.20
C THR A 38 -9.98 14.05 -14.31
N ALA A 39 -10.50 14.75 -15.32
CA ALA A 39 -9.66 15.33 -16.37
C ALA A 39 -8.58 16.28 -15.82
N GLY A 40 -8.86 17.00 -14.73
CA GLY A 40 -7.93 17.97 -14.15
C GLY A 40 -6.78 17.38 -13.30
N ASN A 41 -6.87 16.11 -12.92
CA ASN A 41 -5.85 15.42 -12.10
C ASN A 41 -5.50 14.03 -12.64
N ASN A 42 -5.69 13.83 -13.95
CA ASN A 42 -5.35 12.58 -14.61
C ASN A 42 -3.86 12.26 -14.42
N GLY A 43 -3.55 11.04 -14.00
CA GLY A 43 -2.22 10.56 -13.68
C GLY A 43 -1.80 10.74 -12.22
N ILE A 44 -2.61 11.38 -11.37
CA ILE A 44 -2.22 11.66 -9.99
C ILE A 44 -2.00 10.40 -9.15
N SER A 45 -2.75 9.32 -9.37
CA SER A 45 -2.60 8.06 -8.62
C SER A 45 -1.26 7.42 -8.90
N HIS A 46 -0.87 7.36 -10.19
CA HIS A 46 0.43 6.86 -10.61
C HIS A 46 1.55 7.81 -10.19
N PHE A 47 1.34 9.13 -10.25
CA PHE A 47 2.32 10.09 -9.76
C PHE A 47 2.58 9.94 -8.27
N ILE A 48 1.53 9.81 -7.45
CA ILE A 48 1.65 9.56 -6.01
C ILE A 48 2.40 8.25 -5.73
N GLU A 49 2.13 7.19 -6.47
CA GLU A 49 2.87 5.92 -6.36
C GLU A 49 4.39 6.15 -6.49
N HIS A 50 4.84 6.88 -7.52
CA HIS A 50 6.26 7.21 -7.69
C HIS A 50 6.79 8.06 -6.54
N MET A 51 5.99 9.01 -6.05
CA MET A 51 6.38 9.88 -4.95
C MET A 51 6.54 9.15 -3.62
N LEU A 52 5.86 8.02 -3.40
CA LEU A 52 6.06 7.18 -2.22
C LEU A 52 7.50 6.63 -2.13
N PHE A 53 8.20 6.51 -3.25
CA PHE A 53 9.59 6.06 -3.33
C PHE A 53 10.62 7.19 -3.32
N LYS A 54 10.19 8.46 -3.29
CA LYS A 54 11.13 9.61 -3.28
C LYS A 54 11.67 9.96 -1.89
N GLY A 55 11.18 9.30 -0.86
CA GLY A 55 11.65 9.46 0.51
C GLY A 55 10.56 9.91 1.46
N THR A 56 10.89 9.82 2.74
CA THR A 56 10.09 10.29 3.87
C THR A 56 10.82 11.45 4.56
N LYS A 57 10.22 12.04 5.60
CA LYS A 57 10.89 13.09 6.37
C LYS A 57 12.22 12.66 7.01
N GLY A 58 12.42 11.36 7.22
CA GLY A 58 13.60 10.81 7.90
C GLY A 58 14.47 9.87 7.06
N ARG A 59 14.12 9.63 5.78
CA ARG A 59 14.86 8.76 4.85
C ARG A 59 14.72 9.27 3.42
N THR A 60 15.80 9.34 2.68
CA THR A 60 15.80 9.74 1.26
C THR A 60 15.55 8.54 0.35
N ALA A 61 15.47 8.78 -0.96
CA ALA A 61 15.39 7.71 -1.96
C ALA A 61 16.70 6.94 -2.17
N TYR A 62 17.82 7.43 -1.62
CA TYR A 62 19.16 6.85 -1.79
C TYR A 62 19.68 6.14 -0.53
N ASP A 63 18.97 6.27 0.60
CA ASP A 63 19.25 5.53 1.83
C ASP A 63 18.71 4.09 1.76
#